data_AF-A0A8I1T6D0-F1
#
_entry.id   AF-A0A8I1T6D0-F1
#
_cell.length_a   1.000
_cell.length_b   1.000
_cell.length_c   1.000
_cell.angle_alpha   90.00
_cell.angle_beta   90.00
_cell.angle_gamma   90.00
#
_symmetry.space_group_name_H-M   'P 1'
#
loop_
_entity.id
_entity.type
_entity.pdbx_description
1 polymer ?
#
loop_
_entity_poly.entity_id
_entity_poly.type
_entity_poly.pdbx_seq_one_letter_code
_entity_poly.pdbx_strand_id
1 'polypeptide(L)'
;MLRLGPSATRGSATVEQVGVVLLLAATFAGLVAACLAGLVEPPGHGLGIRIANRIACGPREPGVCRQHPAVSAYGWDVARAVRWLAPEPTARNGPGGEAVGPVDFRYCQRPSCAVPAGEAGLTTANRRLTLFTEVRRLGSAESGAGRTTWEIAYWFYRPSLGWQRVVRRAGPAEIEAASGTRLLLEDSPRLVPLEILPGRNHYDLPPGDEPPWRWKVKPTYDGWSA
;
A
#
# COMPACT_ATOMS: atom_id res chain seq x y z
N MET A 1 32.36 -23.55 67.20
CA MET A 1 33.17 -22.55 66.48
C MET A 1 32.46 -22.21 65.17
N LEU A 2 31.80 -21.06 65.09
CA LEU A 2 31.17 -20.54 63.87
C LEU A 2 32.13 -19.52 63.23
N ARG A 3 32.61 -19.79 62.00
CA ARG A 3 33.32 -18.80 61.18
C ARG A 3 32.30 -18.06 60.31
N LEU A 4 32.05 -16.80 60.66
CA LEU A 4 31.44 -15.80 59.76
C LEU A 4 32.50 -15.37 58.74
N GLY A 5 32.23 -15.59 57.46
CA GLY A 5 32.98 -14.96 56.37
C GLY A 5 32.42 -13.56 56.10
N PRO A 6 33.24 -12.52 55.87
CA PRO A 6 32.72 -11.21 55.49
C PRO A 6 32.27 -11.22 54.02
N SER A 7 30.98 -10.91 53.82
CA SER A 7 30.43 -10.42 52.55
C SER A 7 30.85 -8.98 52.31
N ALA A 8 31.20 -8.63 51.07
CA ALA A 8 30.79 -7.38 50.40
C ALA A 8 31.41 -7.31 49.00
N THR A 9 30.65 -7.74 47.99
CA THR A 9 30.90 -7.45 46.59
C THR A 9 30.70 -5.95 46.36
N ARG A 10 31.78 -5.15 46.31
CA ARG A 10 31.70 -3.76 45.85
C ARG A 10 31.87 -3.74 44.34
N GLY A 11 30.76 -3.82 43.61
CA GLY A 11 30.74 -3.46 42.20
C GLY A 11 30.81 -1.94 42.08
N SER A 12 31.98 -1.38 41.77
CA SER A 12 32.09 0.02 41.38
C SER A 12 31.57 0.14 39.95
N ALA A 13 30.31 0.53 39.78
CA ALA A 13 29.91 1.12 38.51
C ALA A 13 30.72 2.41 38.35
N THR A 14 31.62 2.45 37.36
CA THR A 14 32.40 3.67 37.09
C THR A 14 31.43 4.77 36.68
N VAL A 15 31.72 6.03 37.03
CA VAL A 15 30.88 7.19 36.67
C VAL A 15 30.62 7.24 35.15
N GLU A 16 31.59 6.74 34.38
CA GLU A 16 31.50 6.53 32.93
C GLU A 16 30.37 5.56 32.54
N GLN A 17 30.21 4.46 33.27
CA GLN A 17 29.14 3.48 33.02
C GLN A 17 27.75 4.07 33.30
N VAL A 18 27.62 4.88 34.37
CA VAL A 18 26.36 5.60 34.66
C VAL A 18 26.06 6.62 33.56
N GLY A 19 27.08 7.36 33.10
CA GLY A 19 26.94 8.31 31.99
C GLY A 19 26.49 7.64 30.69
N VAL A 20 27.08 6.50 30.32
CA VAL A 20 26.69 5.74 29.12
C VAL A 20 25.26 5.22 29.24
N VAL A 21 24.87 4.68 30.40
CA VAL A 21 23.50 4.18 30.62
C VAL A 21 22.48 5.32 30.51
N LEU A 22 22.76 6.49 31.09
CA LEU A 22 21.87 7.66 31.00
C LEU A 22 21.77 8.19 29.56
N LEU A 23 22.88 8.25 28.83
CA LEU A 23 22.89 8.68 27.43
C LEU A 23 22.07 7.73 26.55
N LEU A 24 22.25 6.42 26.74
CA LEU A 24 21.45 5.41 26.04
C LEU A 24 19.97 5.56 26.38
N ALA A 25 19.62 5.67 27.67
CA ALA A 25 18.24 5.84 28.12
C ALA A 25 17.60 7.11 27.53
N ALA A 26 18.30 8.24 27.52
CA ALA A 26 17.82 9.49 26.92
C ALA A 26 17.63 9.36 25.40
N THR A 27 18.54 8.67 24.71
CA THR A 27 18.44 8.39 23.27
C THR A 27 17.21 7.53 22.98
N PHE A 28 17.00 6.46 23.74
CA PHE A 28 15.81 5.60 23.61
C PHE A 28 14.52 6.38 23.88
N ALA A 29 14.48 7.19 24.94
CA ALA A 29 13.32 8.03 25.24
C ALA A 29 13.02 9.03 24.11
N GLY A 30 14.05 9.66 23.55
CA GLY A 30 13.92 10.55 22.39
C GLY A 30 13.39 9.84 21.15
N LEU A 31 13.89 8.63 20.85
CA LEU A 31 13.40 7.82 19.73
C LEU A 31 11.95 7.38 19.93
N VAL A 32 11.57 6.97 21.14
CA VAL A 32 10.18 6.62 21.47
C VAL A 32 9.27 7.82 21.31
N ALA A 33 9.66 8.99 21.84
CA ALA A 33 8.90 10.23 21.70
C ALA A 33 8.74 10.64 20.23
N ALA A 34 9.79 10.51 19.41
CA ALA A 34 9.73 10.80 17.98
C ALA A 34 8.81 9.83 17.21
N CYS A 35 8.82 8.54 17.56
CA CYS A 35 7.90 7.54 17.01
C CYS A 35 6.44 7.83 17.41
N LEU A 36 6.18 8.14 18.69
CA LEU A 36 4.84 8.46 19.19
C LEU A 36 4.30 9.77 18.62
N ALA A 37 5.17 10.77 18.44
CA ALA A 37 4.85 12.02 17.74
C ALA A 37 4.73 11.83 16.22
N GLY A 38 5.07 10.64 15.71
CA GLY A 38 5.01 10.33 14.29
C GLY A 38 6.09 11.02 13.45
N LEU A 39 7.11 11.63 14.04
CA LEU A 39 8.19 12.26 13.28
C LEU A 39 9.05 11.24 12.52
N VAL A 40 9.04 9.98 12.96
CA VAL A 40 9.76 8.87 12.35
C VAL A 40 8.77 7.73 12.07
N GLU A 41 8.79 7.19 10.84
CA GLU A 41 8.03 5.98 10.51
C GLU A 41 8.55 4.79 11.34
N PRO A 42 7.68 3.93 11.91
CA PRO A 42 8.12 2.78 12.70
C PRO A 42 9.10 1.89 11.93
N PRO A 43 10.33 1.67 12.44
CA PRO A 43 11.28 0.79 11.77
C PRO A 43 10.72 -0.64 11.76
N GLY A 44 10.65 -1.24 10.57
CA GLY A 44 10.24 -2.64 10.39
C GLY A 44 8.95 -2.84 9.58
N HIS A 45 8.11 -1.83 9.40
CA HIS A 45 6.86 -2.01 8.64
C HIS A 45 7.14 -2.37 7.16
N GLY A 46 8.21 -1.83 6.58
CA GLY A 46 8.68 -2.19 5.24
C GLY A 46 9.41 -3.53 5.14
N LEU A 47 10.15 -3.94 6.18
CA LEU A 47 10.96 -5.17 6.15
C LEU A 47 10.07 -6.41 6.35
N GLY A 48 9.17 -6.38 7.33
CA GLY A 48 8.21 -7.45 7.57
C GLY A 48 7.31 -7.72 6.36
N ILE A 49 6.85 -6.66 5.68
CA ILE A 49 6.07 -6.79 4.44
C ILE A 49 6.92 -7.31 3.28
N ARG A 50 8.19 -6.92 3.15
CA ARG A 50 9.08 -7.49 2.11
C ARG A 50 9.36 -8.97 2.33
N ILE A 51 9.57 -9.38 3.58
CA ILE A 51 9.74 -10.78 3.97
C ILE A 51 8.44 -11.55 3.76
N ALA A 52 7.31 -11.03 4.23
CA ALA A 52 5.99 -11.64 4.03
C ALA A 52 5.62 -11.75 2.55
N ASN A 53 5.89 -10.74 1.73
CA ASN A 53 5.71 -10.82 0.28
C ASN A 53 6.63 -11.88 -0.34
N ARG A 54 7.89 -11.97 0.10
CA ARG A 54 8.82 -12.99 -0.40
C ARG A 54 8.40 -14.42 0.01
N ILE A 55 7.91 -14.60 1.24
CA ILE A 55 7.39 -15.87 1.75
C ILE A 55 6.06 -16.23 1.08
N ALA A 56 5.14 -15.28 0.92
CA ALA A 56 3.86 -15.46 0.24
C ALA A 56 4.02 -15.83 -1.25
N CYS A 57 5.17 -15.49 -1.83
CA CYS A 57 5.56 -15.79 -3.20
C CYS A 57 6.37 -17.09 -3.36
N GLY A 58 6.84 -17.70 -2.28
CA GLY A 58 7.64 -18.93 -2.31
C GLY A 58 6.83 -20.21 -2.60
N PRO A 59 5.64 -20.41 -2.00
CA PRO A 59 4.82 -21.60 -2.21
C PRO A 59 3.68 -21.45 -3.23
N ARG A 60 3.44 -20.24 -3.78
CA ARG A 60 2.51 -20.06 -4.89
C ARG A 60 3.25 -20.40 -6.19
N GLU A 61 2.64 -21.26 -7.01
CA GLU A 61 3.17 -21.79 -8.27
C GLU A 61 4.10 -20.82 -9.03
N PRO A 62 5.15 -21.34 -9.70
CA PRO A 62 6.12 -20.51 -10.40
C PRO A 62 5.42 -19.62 -11.46
N GLY A 63 5.26 -18.33 -11.14
CA GLY A 63 4.72 -17.34 -12.09
C GLY A 63 3.96 -16.18 -11.45
N VAL A 64 3.14 -16.44 -10.44
CA VAL A 64 2.21 -15.43 -9.87
C VAL A 64 2.92 -14.20 -9.33
N CYS A 65 4.13 -14.36 -8.77
CA CYS A 65 4.89 -13.25 -8.20
C CYS A 65 5.86 -12.55 -9.15
N ARG A 66 6.03 -13.05 -10.38
CA ARG A 66 6.74 -12.32 -11.45
C ARG A 66 5.80 -11.48 -12.29
N GLN A 67 4.50 -11.78 -12.25
CA GLN A 67 3.49 -11.09 -13.02
C GLN A 67 3.01 -9.83 -12.30
N HIS A 68 2.55 -8.86 -13.08
CA HIS A 68 1.91 -7.68 -12.54
C HIS A 68 0.61 -8.08 -11.80
N PRO A 69 0.31 -7.58 -10.58
CA PRO A 69 -0.82 -8.02 -9.77
C PRO A 69 -2.18 -7.97 -10.50
N ALA A 70 -2.38 -6.99 -11.37
CA ALA A 70 -3.58 -6.89 -12.22
C ALA A 70 -3.79 -8.12 -13.12
N VAL A 71 -2.73 -8.78 -13.60
CA VAL A 71 -2.83 -10.01 -14.39
C VAL A 71 -3.39 -11.13 -13.52
N SER A 72 -2.89 -11.28 -12.29
CA SER A 72 -3.38 -12.29 -11.36
C SER A 72 -4.83 -12.04 -10.95
N ALA A 73 -5.23 -10.78 -10.81
CA ALA A 73 -6.59 -10.41 -10.42
C ALA A 73 -7.61 -10.54 -11.56
N TYR A 74 -7.24 -10.18 -12.80
CA TYR A 74 -8.19 -9.95 -13.89
C TYR A 74 -7.93 -10.76 -15.17
N GLY A 75 -6.77 -11.41 -15.29
CA GLY A 75 -6.29 -11.99 -16.54
C GLY A 75 -5.60 -10.95 -17.44
N TRP A 76 -4.87 -11.42 -18.46
CA TRP A 76 -4.03 -10.56 -19.31
C TRP A 76 -4.80 -9.48 -20.06
N ASP A 77 -5.89 -9.84 -20.73
CA ASP A 77 -6.63 -8.94 -21.61
C ASP A 77 -7.23 -7.77 -20.84
N VAL A 78 -7.91 -8.08 -19.74
CA VAL A 78 -8.52 -7.08 -18.86
C VAL A 78 -7.45 -6.27 -18.12
N ALA A 79 -6.35 -6.89 -17.68
CA ALA A 79 -5.26 -6.16 -17.03
C ALA A 79 -4.59 -5.12 -17.94
N ARG A 80 -4.43 -5.44 -19.23
CA ARG A 80 -3.95 -4.49 -20.24
C ARG A 80 -4.94 -3.34 -20.44
N ALA A 81 -6.23 -3.63 -20.53
CA ALA A 81 -7.26 -2.59 -20.61
C ALA A 81 -7.30 -1.71 -19.34
N VAL A 82 -7.13 -2.29 -18.15
CA VAL A 82 -7.04 -1.54 -16.88
C VAL A 82 -5.86 -0.57 -16.90
N ARG A 83 -4.72 -0.94 -17.49
CA ARG A 83 -3.56 -0.05 -17.66
C ARG A 83 -3.80 1.00 -18.74
N TRP A 84 -4.34 0.59 -19.89
CA TRP A 84 -4.58 1.46 -21.02
C TRP A 84 -5.60 2.58 -20.69
N LEU A 85 -6.66 2.23 -19.96
CA LEU A 85 -7.71 3.15 -19.53
C LEU A 85 -7.40 3.89 -18.22
N ALA A 86 -6.21 3.69 -17.65
CA ALA A 86 -5.84 4.29 -16.37
C ALA A 86 -5.83 5.82 -16.48
N PRO A 87 -6.62 6.52 -15.64
CA PRO A 87 -6.59 7.97 -15.62
C PRO A 87 -5.26 8.51 -15.08
N GLU A 88 -4.88 9.71 -15.53
CA GLU A 88 -3.69 10.39 -15.02
C GLU A 88 -3.77 10.63 -13.49
N PRO A 89 -2.74 10.27 -12.71
CA PRO A 89 -2.72 10.37 -11.26
C PRO A 89 -2.46 11.80 -10.75
N THR A 90 -3.28 12.77 -11.16
CA THR A 90 -3.03 14.20 -10.89
C THR A 90 -3.12 14.57 -9.41
N ALA A 91 -2.20 15.40 -8.92
CA ALA A 91 -2.24 15.90 -7.55
C ALA A 91 -3.40 16.89 -7.34
N ARG A 92 -3.86 17.01 -6.09
CA ARG A 92 -4.91 17.97 -5.68
C ARG A 92 -4.48 18.72 -4.44
N ASN A 93 -4.89 19.98 -4.32
CA ASN A 93 -4.55 20.78 -3.15
C ASN A 93 -5.26 20.21 -1.92
N GLY A 94 -4.46 19.87 -0.90
CA GLY A 94 -4.91 19.46 0.42
C GLY A 94 -5.40 20.64 1.25
N PRO A 95 -5.95 20.39 2.45
CA PRO A 95 -6.41 21.44 3.35
C PRO A 95 -5.33 22.46 3.74
N GLY A 96 -4.05 22.08 3.75
CA GLY A 96 -2.91 22.96 4.01
C GLY A 96 -2.38 23.71 2.77
N GLY A 97 -3.00 23.53 1.60
CA GLY A 97 -2.60 24.15 0.34
C GLY A 97 -1.53 23.37 -0.44
N GLU A 98 -0.90 22.36 0.16
CA GLU A 98 0.05 21.49 -0.54
C GLU A 98 -0.65 20.60 -1.59
N ALA A 99 0.00 20.40 -2.73
CA ALA A 99 -0.49 19.43 -3.71
C ALA A 99 -0.21 18.00 -3.23
N VAL A 100 -1.25 17.18 -3.11
CA VAL A 100 -1.20 15.79 -2.64
C VAL A 100 -1.55 14.85 -3.80
N GLY A 101 -0.64 13.93 -4.12
CA GLY A 101 -0.81 12.91 -5.14
C GLY A 101 -1.52 11.65 -4.62
N PRO A 102 -2.08 10.81 -5.52
CA PRO A 102 -2.61 9.50 -5.14
C PRO A 102 -1.49 8.58 -4.66
N VAL A 103 -1.63 7.97 -3.50
CA VAL A 103 -0.62 7.08 -2.92
C VAL A 103 -1.22 5.80 -2.38
N ASP A 104 -0.36 4.82 -2.10
CA ASP A 104 -0.75 3.59 -1.46
C ASP A 104 -0.96 3.82 0.05
N PHE A 105 -2.22 3.75 0.51
CA PHE A 105 -2.60 4.03 1.90
C PHE A 105 -1.89 3.14 2.93
N ARG A 106 -1.33 2.00 2.51
CA ARG A 106 -0.59 1.10 3.41
C ARG A 106 0.78 1.65 3.79
N TYR A 107 1.33 2.56 2.99
CA TYR A 107 2.68 3.10 3.18
C TYR A 107 2.69 4.63 3.34
N CYS A 108 1.59 5.32 3.03
CA CYS A 108 1.50 6.76 3.15
C CYS A 108 0.08 7.17 3.55
N GLN A 109 -0.09 7.60 4.79
CA GLN A 109 -1.36 8.08 5.36
C GLN A 109 -1.29 9.54 5.83
N ARG A 110 -0.24 10.28 5.44
CA ARG A 110 -0.07 11.69 5.79
C ARG A 110 0.18 12.52 4.55
N PRO A 111 -0.29 13.78 4.49
CA PRO A 111 -0.10 14.63 3.30
C PRO A 111 1.37 14.79 2.91
N SER A 112 2.28 14.90 3.89
CA SER A 112 3.71 15.12 3.65
C SER A 112 4.41 14.01 2.85
N CYS A 113 3.98 12.75 2.93
CA CYS A 113 4.58 11.66 2.14
C CYS A 113 3.99 11.54 0.73
N ALA A 114 2.92 12.30 0.44
CA ALA A 114 2.17 12.26 -0.81
C ALA A 114 2.42 13.50 -1.69
N VAL A 115 3.36 14.37 -1.33
CA VAL A 115 3.77 15.52 -2.15
C VAL A 115 4.48 15.03 -3.42
N PRO A 116 4.03 15.39 -4.63
CA PRO A 116 4.67 14.96 -5.89
C PRO A 116 6.13 15.44 -6.03
N ALA A 117 6.99 14.60 -6.60
CA ALA A 117 8.40 14.89 -6.90
C ALA A 117 8.62 15.22 -8.39
N GLY A 118 7.78 16.08 -8.97
CA GLY A 118 7.81 16.38 -10.41
C GLY A 118 7.17 15.29 -11.27
N GLU A 119 7.67 15.11 -12.50
CA GLU A 119 7.00 14.33 -13.55
C GLU A 119 7.21 12.80 -13.50
N ALA A 120 8.08 12.29 -12.62
CA ALA A 120 8.46 10.87 -12.60
C ALA A 120 7.38 9.93 -12.02
N GLY A 121 6.17 10.42 -11.73
CA GLY A 121 5.13 9.64 -11.07
C GLY A 121 5.54 9.15 -9.67
N LEU A 122 6.41 9.92 -9.00
CA LEU A 122 6.90 9.68 -7.65
C LEU A 122 6.51 10.85 -6.72
N THR A 123 6.50 10.59 -5.42
CA THR A 123 6.42 11.60 -4.36
C THR A 123 7.82 11.95 -3.85
N THR A 124 7.94 13.06 -3.13
CA THR A 124 9.20 13.51 -2.49
C THR A 124 9.69 12.50 -1.44
N ALA A 125 8.80 11.68 -0.89
CA ALA A 125 9.11 10.56 -0.01
C ALA A 125 9.45 9.26 -0.78
N ASN A 126 9.77 9.35 -2.07
CA ASN A 126 10.10 8.22 -2.96
C ASN A 126 9.01 7.13 -2.97
N ARG A 127 7.73 7.54 -2.93
CA ARG A 127 6.58 6.65 -3.12
C ARG A 127 6.08 6.78 -4.55
N ARG A 128 5.65 5.68 -5.16
CA ARG A 128 4.99 5.74 -6.48
C ARG A 128 3.56 6.21 -6.32
N LEU A 129 3.12 7.03 -7.28
CA LEU A 129 1.70 7.32 -7.42
C LEU A 129 0.94 6.01 -7.65
N THR A 130 -0.21 5.87 -7.00
CA THR A 130 -0.91 4.56 -6.93
C THR A 130 -2.40 4.71 -7.18
N LEU A 131 -2.95 3.90 -8.07
CA LEU A 131 -4.39 3.74 -8.26
C LEU A 131 -4.80 2.35 -7.78
N PHE A 132 -5.78 2.31 -6.89
CA PHE A 132 -6.43 1.05 -6.54
C PHE A 132 -7.49 0.74 -7.59
N THR A 133 -7.59 -0.52 -8.01
CA THR A 133 -8.53 -0.92 -9.07
C THR A 133 -9.54 -1.91 -8.54
N GLU A 134 -10.75 -1.83 -9.08
CA GLU A 134 -11.82 -2.80 -8.89
C GLU A 134 -12.44 -3.06 -10.26
N VAL A 135 -12.63 -4.32 -10.62
CA VAL A 135 -13.21 -4.70 -11.91
C VAL A 135 -14.45 -5.55 -11.70
N ARG A 136 -15.56 -5.12 -12.30
CA ARG A 136 -16.83 -5.84 -12.30
C ARG A 136 -17.20 -6.23 -13.71
N ARG A 137 -17.49 -7.51 -13.91
CA ARG A 137 -18.11 -7.99 -15.15
C ARG A 137 -19.57 -7.55 -15.18
N LEU A 138 -19.97 -6.85 -16.23
CA LEU A 138 -21.37 -6.53 -16.51
C LEU A 138 -21.91 -7.62 -17.45
N GLY A 139 -23.02 -8.25 -17.05
CA GLY A 139 -23.61 -9.37 -17.79
C GLY A 139 -24.30 -8.94 -19.08
N SER A 140 -24.33 -9.84 -20.06
CA SER A 140 -25.02 -9.72 -21.35
C SER A 140 -26.49 -10.16 -21.29
N ALA A 141 -27.20 -9.90 -20.18
CA ALA A 141 -28.49 -10.55 -19.91
C ALA A 141 -29.70 -9.93 -20.64
N GLU A 142 -29.58 -8.75 -21.25
CA GLU A 142 -30.71 -8.06 -21.91
C GLU A 142 -30.57 -7.89 -23.43
N SER A 143 -29.50 -8.38 -24.03
CA SER A 143 -29.31 -8.27 -25.48
C SER A 143 -28.71 -9.55 -25.99
N GLY A 144 -29.45 -10.28 -26.82
CA GLY A 144 -29.10 -11.57 -27.43
C GLY A 144 -27.85 -11.57 -28.34
N ALA A 145 -26.96 -10.58 -28.19
CA ALA A 145 -25.63 -10.50 -28.76
C ALA A 145 -24.60 -10.48 -27.60
N GLY A 146 -24.18 -11.67 -27.15
CA GLY A 146 -23.34 -11.90 -25.97
C GLY A 146 -21.98 -11.20 -25.97
N ARG A 147 -21.95 -9.88 -25.74
CA ARG A 147 -20.71 -9.11 -25.55
C ARG A 147 -20.51 -8.83 -24.07
N THR A 148 -19.50 -9.48 -23.49
CA THR A 148 -19.01 -9.19 -22.14
C THR A 148 -18.50 -7.76 -22.09
N THR A 149 -18.98 -6.99 -21.13
CA THR A 149 -18.45 -5.66 -20.82
C THR A 149 -17.95 -5.63 -19.38
N TRP A 150 -17.00 -4.75 -19.10
CA TRP A 150 -16.39 -4.58 -17.79
C TRP A 150 -16.55 -3.15 -17.32
N GLU A 151 -16.95 -2.99 -16.06
CA GLU A 151 -16.80 -1.74 -15.33
C GLU A 151 -15.47 -1.77 -14.56
N ILE A 152 -14.61 -0.79 -14.81
CA ILE A 152 -13.32 -0.63 -14.16
C ILE A 152 -13.39 0.63 -13.30
N ALA A 153 -13.34 0.45 -11.99
CA ALA A 153 -13.26 1.55 -11.03
C ALA A 153 -11.80 1.77 -10.62
N TYR A 154 -11.38 3.03 -10.68
CA TYR A 154 -10.10 3.54 -10.19
C TYR A 154 -10.34 4.36 -8.94
N TRP A 155 -9.70 3.94 -7.86
CA TRP A 155 -9.79 4.54 -6.54
C TRP A 155 -8.49 5.25 -6.21
N PHE A 156 -8.60 6.54 -5.96
CA PHE A 156 -7.52 7.46 -5.70
C PHE A 156 -7.53 7.81 -4.22
N TYR A 157 -6.56 7.31 -3.48
CA TYR A 157 -6.39 7.69 -2.08
C TYR A 157 -5.44 8.87 -1.94
N ARG A 158 -5.86 9.94 -1.28
CA ARG A 158 -5.01 11.08 -0.89
C ARG A 158 -5.20 11.31 0.60
N PRO A 159 -4.14 11.19 1.40
CA PRO A 159 -4.22 11.54 2.82
C PRO A 159 -4.87 12.91 3.01
N SER A 160 -5.77 13.02 3.99
CA SER A 160 -6.58 14.21 4.34
C SER A 160 -7.62 14.69 3.31
N LEU A 161 -7.64 14.11 2.11
CA LEU A 161 -8.67 14.35 1.09
C LEU A 161 -9.54 13.10 0.85
N GLY A 162 -9.21 11.98 1.49
CA GLY A 162 -9.90 10.71 1.37
C GLY A 162 -9.79 10.07 -0.01
N TRP A 163 -10.91 9.48 -0.44
CA TRP A 163 -10.99 8.62 -1.61
C TRP A 163 -11.80 9.27 -2.73
N GLN A 164 -11.22 9.31 -3.93
CA GLN A 164 -11.94 9.65 -5.16
C GLN A 164 -12.11 8.41 -6.03
N ARG A 165 -13.30 8.27 -6.63
CA ARG A 165 -13.62 7.21 -7.60
C ARG A 165 -13.71 7.77 -9.01
N VAL A 166 -13.10 7.08 -9.97
CA VAL A 166 -13.30 7.29 -11.41
C VAL A 166 -13.67 5.97 -12.04
N VAL A 167 -14.66 5.95 -12.92
CA VAL A 167 -15.11 4.74 -13.60
C VAL A 167 -14.81 4.81 -15.08
N ARG A 168 -14.38 3.69 -15.66
CA ARG A 168 -14.27 3.45 -17.10
C ARG A 168 -15.04 2.18 -17.44
N ARG A 169 -15.45 2.08 -18.70
CA ARG A 169 -16.04 0.86 -19.25
C ARG A 169 -15.12 0.34 -20.34
N ALA A 170 -15.01 -0.97 -20.40
CA ALA A 170 -14.33 -1.67 -21.48
C ALA A 170 -15.31 -2.68 -22.08
N GLY A 171 -15.41 -2.71 -23.39
CA GLY A 171 -16.01 -3.79 -24.17
C GLY A 171 -14.96 -4.43 -25.08
N PRO A 172 -15.39 -5.27 -26.04
CA PRO A 172 -14.47 -5.94 -26.95
C PRO A 172 -13.52 -5.00 -27.71
N ALA A 173 -13.99 -3.81 -28.08
CA ALA A 173 -13.19 -2.83 -28.80
C ALA A 173 -12.04 -2.27 -27.94
N GLU A 174 -12.32 -1.91 -26.68
CA GLU A 174 -11.30 -1.43 -25.75
C GLU A 174 -10.31 -2.52 -25.36
N ILE A 175 -10.76 -3.77 -25.24
CA ILE A 175 -9.87 -4.91 -24.99
C ILE A 175 -8.90 -5.10 -26.16
N GLU A 176 -9.42 -5.08 -27.39
CA GLU A 176 -8.59 -5.21 -28.59
C GLU A 176 -7.61 -4.04 -28.74
N ALA A 177 -8.08 -2.81 -28.54
CA ALA A 177 -7.23 -1.62 -28.58
C ALA A 177 -6.14 -1.65 -27.50
N ALA A 178 -6.43 -2.23 -26.33
CA ALA A 178 -5.47 -2.37 -25.26
C ALA A 178 -4.51 -3.56 -25.43
N SER A 179 -4.71 -4.43 -26.43
CA SER A 179 -3.89 -5.64 -26.61
C SER A 179 -2.40 -5.36 -26.69
N GLY A 180 -1.96 -4.23 -27.26
CA GLY A 180 -0.56 -3.82 -27.32
C GLY A 180 0.01 -3.19 -26.03
N THR A 181 -0.82 -2.98 -25.00
CA THR A 181 -0.43 -2.23 -23.81
C THR A 181 0.57 -3.02 -22.96
N ARG A 182 1.75 -2.43 -22.76
CA ARG A 182 2.77 -2.97 -21.85
C ARG A 182 2.30 -2.87 -20.41
N LEU A 183 2.59 -3.89 -19.61
CA LEU A 183 2.24 -3.93 -18.20
C LEU A 183 3.44 -4.41 -17.36
N LEU A 184 4.18 -3.46 -16.79
CA LEU A 184 5.34 -3.75 -15.94
C LEU A 184 5.09 -3.37 -14.47
N LEU A 185 5.81 -4.06 -13.58
CA LEU A 185 5.77 -3.78 -12.13
C LEU A 185 6.34 -2.40 -11.80
N GLU A 186 7.25 -1.91 -12.63
CA GLU A 186 7.92 -0.62 -12.48
C GLU A 186 7.08 0.59 -12.91
N ASP A 187 5.99 0.37 -13.65
CA ASP A 187 5.19 1.44 -14.22
C ASP A 187 4.53 2.34 -13.15
N SER A 188 4.45 3.63 -13.44
CA SER A 188 3.71 4.63 -12.66
C SER A 188 2.51 5.13 -13.47
N PRO A 189 1.30 5.29 -12.88
CA PRO A 189 0.98 4.92 -11.51
C PRO A 189 1.03 3.40 -11.30
N ARG A 190 1.31 2.97 -10.08
CA ARG A 190 1.15 1.58 -9.66
C ARG A 190 -0.33 1.23 -9.65
N LEU A 191 -0.72 0.12 -10.27
CA LEU A 191 -2.09 -0.36 -10.25
C LEU A 191 -2.22 -1.50 -9.22
N VAL A 192 -3.07 -1.31 -8.21
CA VAL A 192 -3.24 -2.24 -7.09
C VAL A 192 -4.68 -2.78 -7.10
N PRO A 193 -4.90 -4.02 -7.56
CA PRO A 193 -6.23 -4.63 -7.55
C PRO A 193 -6.72 -4.83 -6.11
N LEU A 194 -7.90 -4.33 -5.80
CA LEU A 194 -8.49 -4.45 -4.47
C LEU A 194 -8.85 -5.90 -4.18
N GLU A 195 -9.35 -6.66 -5.15
CA GLU A 195 -9.85 -8.03 -5.01
C GLU A 195 -8.82 -8.98 -4.40
N ILE A 196 -7.53 -8.78 -4.71
CA ILE A 196 -6.42 -9.60 -4.22
C ILE A 196 -5.54 -8.89 -3.18
N LEU A 197 -5.90 -7.66 -2.76
CA LEU A 197 -5.13 -6.87 -1.80
C LEU A 197 -5.26 -7.45 -0.38
N PRO A 198 -4.19 -8.01 0.21
CA PRO A 198 -4.26 -8.65 1.52
C PRO A 198 -4.54 -7.63 2.63
N GLY A 199 -5.44 -7.98 3.54
CA GLY A 199 -5.74 -7.18 4.71
C GLY A 199 -6.45 -5.87 4.39
N ARG A 200 -6.89 -5.64 3.14
CA ARG A 200 -7.45 -4.35 2.67
C ARG A 200 -8.54 -3.77 3.57
N ASN A 201 -9.31 -4.61 4.23
CA ASN A 201 -10.42 -4.19 5.07
C ASN A 201 -10.03 -3.93 6.54
N HIS A 202 -8.80 -4.24 6.94
CA HIS A 202 -8.33 -4.21 8.33
C HIS A 202 -7.32 -3.10 8.61
N TYR A 203 -7.02 -2.25 7.63
CA TYR A 203 -6.16 -1.09 7.88
C TYR A 203 -6.96 -0.03 8.61
N ASP A 204 -6.34 0.53 9.65
CA ASP A 204 -6.80 1.75 10.30
C ASP A 204 -6.36 2.95 9.44
N LEU A 205 -7.32 3.79 9.08
CA LEU A 205 -7.08 5.05 8.38
C LEU A 205 -7.52 6.22 9.26
N PRO A 206 -6.94 7.41 9.08
CA PRO A 206 -7.40 8.61 9.78
C PRO A 206 -8.90 8.88 9.56
N PRO A 207 -9.56 9.57 10.49
CA PRO A 207 -10.94 10.02 10.28
C PRO A 207 -11.08 10.81 8.97
N GLY A 208 -12.10 10.51 8.18
CA GLY A 208 -12.32 11.11 6.85
C GLY A 208 -11.62 10.39 5.70
N ASP A 209 -10.64 9.53 6.00
CA ASP A 209 -9.88 8.75 5.01
C ASP A 209 -10.40 7.30 4.85
N GLU A 210 -11.55 7.01 5.44
CA GLU A 210 -12.16 5.67 5.43
C GLU A 210 -12.54 5.18 4.01
N PRO A 211 -12.21 3.93 3.63
CA PRO A 211 -12.37 3.48 2.26
C PRO A 211 -13.84 3.15 1.95
N PRO A 212 -14.44 3.78 0.92
CA PRO A 212 -15.84 3.55 0.57
C PRO A 212 -16.12 2.14 0.02
N TRP A 213 -15.06 1.44 -0.41
CA TRP A 213 -15.08 0.08 -0.95
C TRP A 213 -14.89 -1.01 0.13
N ARG A 214 -14.57 -0.63 1.38
CA ARG A 214 -14.32 -1.56 2.48
C ARG A 214 -15.49 -2.52 2.63
N TRP A 215 -15.21 -3.82 2.70
CA TRP A 215 -16.20 -4.90 2.79
C TRP A 215 -17.16 -5.06 1.60
N LYS A 216 -17.02 -4.26 0.52
CA LYS A 216 -17.92 -4.31 -0.66
C LYS A 216 -17.29 -5.01 -1.86
N VAL A 217 -15.97 -4.92 -2.00
CA VAL A 217 -15.24 -5.60 -3.08
C VAL A 217 -15.10 -7.07 -2.74
N LYS A 218 -15.63 -7.94 -3.59
CA LYS A 218 -15.52 -9.39 -3.43
C LYS A 218 -14.09 -9.85 -3.78
N PRO A 219 -13.46 -10.71 -2.97
CA PRO A 219 -12.16 -11.27 -3.34
C PRO A 219 -12.31 -12.24 -4.53
N THR A 220 -11.28 -12.32 -5.37
CA THR A 220 -11.24 -13.26 -6.52
C THR A 220 -10.81 -14.68 -6.09
N TYR A 221 -10.30 -14.85 -4.87
CA TYR A 221 -9.88 -16.15 -4.33
C TYR A 221 -10.75 -16.54 -3.13
N ASP A 222 -11.34 -17.73 -3.19
CA ASP A 222 -12.20 -18.30 -2.13
C ASP A 222 -11.44 -18.66 -0.83
N GLY A 223 -10.11 -18.58 -0.83
CA GLY A 223 -9.27 -19.13 0.25
C GLY A 223 -8.97 -18.20 1.44
N TRP A 224 -9.59 -17.02 1.55
CA TRP A 224 -9.33 -16.09 2.65
C TRP A 224 -10.61 -15.44 3.21
N SER A 225 -11.65 -16.27 3.29
CA SER A 225 -12.84 -16.03 4.08
C SER A 225 -13.28 -17.36 4.69
N ALA A 226 -12.57 -17.77 5.75
CA ALA A 226 -13.03 -18.65 6.81
C ALA A 226 -12.28 -18.26 8.08
#